data_AF-Q1K8D7-F1
#
_entry.id   AF-Q1K8D7-F1
#
_cell.length_a   1.000
_cell.length_b   1.000
_cell.length_c   1.000
_cell.angle_alpha   90.00
_cell.angle_beta   90.00
_cell.angle_gamma   90.00
#
_symmetry.space_group_name_H-M   'P 1'
#
loop_
_entity.id
_entity.type
_entity.pdbx_description
1 polymer ?
#
loop_
_entity_poly.entity_id
_entity_poly.type
_entity_poly.pdbx_seq_one_letter_code
_entity_poly.pdbx_strand_id
1 'polypeptide(L)'
;MISININTKSHVISLLGVTLHSRQPSRIEITGDFPAATCLSTSICLLVDEYNLPNQLTKMALPTLSKADLIALSETDVTQPIPKESIFAALATPPFLYIPGTFNTRDLGLLPLSSSSSSGKGRKVGIRPGLIYRSGGFFPNGGFNDAAKTQLANQLGIKKIFDIRSVREHSHAPDPEIAGVKNYWIAAEATEKEATVNLADFLEGKGERGYVKMYMDVLRGYEEVIGALLRSLLAASEDHQKPEPILFHCTAGRDRTGVVAGLLLSLAGVSEEDVEMDWMLSRIGTELAREQLLGFAMKGAGARSVESPGFENLVSLKRECWRAFVREVKRVYGGWEGYVRGVLGLSEGEVDRIGRVLRGE
;
A
#
# COMPACT_ATOMS: atom_id res chain seq x y z
N MET A 1 29.36 18.01 -13.76
CA MET A 1 28.79 18.29 -15.10
C MET A 1 27.75 17.22 -15.37
N ILE A 2 26.46 17.55 -15.28
CA ILE A 2 25.37 16.60 -15.54
C ILE A 2 24.80 16.97 -16.91
N SER A 3 24.93 16.09 -17.90
CA SER A 3 24.28 16.26 -19.20
C SER A 3 22.94 15.53 -19.19
N ILE A 4 21.84 16.27 -19.26
CA ILE A 4 20.49 15.73 -19.39
C ILE A 4 20.03 15.97 -20.82
N ASN A 5 19.59 14.91 -21.50
CA ASN A 5 19.11 14.97 -22.88
C ASN A 5 17.58 15.12 -22.84
N ILE A 6 17.06 16.31 -23.16
CA ILE A 6 15.62 16.59 -23.12
C ILE A 6 15.16 16.91 -24.53
N ASN A 7 14.23 16.10 -25.06
CA ASN A 7 13.59 16.33 -26.36
C ASN A 7 12.25 17.03 -26.12
N THR A 8 12.22 18.36 -26.15
CA THR A 8 10.97 19.15 -26.01
C THR A 8 10.66 19.87 -27.32
N LYS A 9 9.53 19.52 -27.94
CA LYS A 9 8.81 20.46 -28.80
C LYS A 9 8.20 21.54 -27.90
N SER A 10 8.96 22.63 -27.75
CA SER A 10 8.51 23.99 -27.43
C SER A 10 7.62 24.18 -26.20
N HIS A 11 8.21 24.58 -25.06
CA HIS A 11 7.70 25.66 -24.19
C HIS A 11 8.86 26.22 -23.33
N VAL A 12 8.93 27.55 -23.23
CA VAL A 12 9.94 28.30 -22.47
C VAL A 12 9.66 28.16 -20.97
N ILE A 13 10.66 27.75 -20.18
CA ILE A 13 10.55 27.64 -18.72
C ILE A 13 11.36 28.79 -18.09
N SER A 14 10.70 29.60 -17.25
CA SER A 14 11.35 30.57 -16.37
C SER A 14 11.53 29.94 -14.99
N LEU A 15 12.77 29.78 -14.54
CA LEU A 15 13.13 29.26 -13.22
C LEU A 15 13.94 30.35 -12.49
N LEU A 16 13.47 30.76 -11.31
CA LEU A 16 14.22 31.43 -10.24
C LEU A 16 15.47 32.21 -10.70
N GLY A 17 15.25 33.31 -11.43
CA GLY A 17 16.29 34.31 -11.72
C GLY A 17 17.36 33.94 -12.76
N VAL A 18 17.22 32.83 -13.51
CA VAL A 18 18.15 32.49 -14.59
C VAL A 18 17.46 32.55 -15.96
N THR A 19 17.88 33.50 -16.80
CA THR A 19 17.38 33.67 -18.16
C THR A 19 18.19 32.82 -19.14
N LEU A 20 17.64 31.69 -19.59
CA LEU A 20 18.28 30.84 -20.59
C LEU A 20 18.00 31.35 -22.02
N HIS A 21 19.06 31.58 -22.80
CA HIS A 21 18.97 31.89 -24.23
C HIS A 21 19.33 30.64 -25.05
N SER A 22 18.38 30.11 -25.81
CA SER A 22 18.63 29.02 -26.75
C SER A 22 19.05 29.57 -28.11
N ARG A 23 20.13 29.03 -28.71
CA ARG A 23 20.49 29.30 -30.12
C ARG A 23 20.26 28.11 -31.06
N GLN A 24 19.91 26.91 -30.59
CA GLN A 24 19.51 25.77 -31.44
C GLN A 24 18.62 24.75 -30.69
N PRO A 25 17.76 23.98 -31.39
CA PRO A 25 16.61 23.28 -30.78
C PRO A 25 16.90 21.97 -30.03
N SER A 26 18.15 21.56 -29.82
CA SER A 26 18.45 20.18 -29.39
C SER A 26 19.49 20.02 -28.28
N ARG A 27 20.00 21.10 -27.68
CA ARG A 27 20.97 20.99 -26.59
C ARG A 27 20.95 22.20 -25.66
N ILE A 28 20.67 21.97 -24.38
CA ILE A 28 20.82 22.97 -23.31
C ILE A 28 21.89 22.45 -22.34
N GLU A 29 22.99 23.16 -22.22
CA GLU A 29 24.01 22.89 -21.19
C GLU A 29 23.75 23.80 -20.00
N ILE A 30 23.55 23.21 -18.81
CA ILE A 30 23.40 23.95 -17.56
C ILE A 30 24.69 23.75 -16.76
N THR A 31 25.38 24.85 -16.46
CA THR A 31 26.57 24.87 -15.61
C THR A 31 26.26 25.68 -14.34
N GLY A 32 26.52 25.07 -13.18
CA GLY A 32 26.32 25.68 -11.86
C GLY A 32 26.51 24.66 -10.74
N ASP A 33 27.01 25.11 -9.59
CA ASP A 33 27.14 24.28 -8.38
C ASP A 33 25.78 24.12 -7.71
N PHE A 34 25.27 22.89 -7.68
CA PHE A 34 24.00 22.55 -7.04
C PHE A 34 24.24 21.78 -5.73
N PRO A 35 23.62 22.18 -4.61
CA PRO A 35 23.52 21.32 -3.43
C PRO A 35 22.79 20.02 -3.78
N ALA A 36 23.29 18.86 -3.34
CA ALA A 36 22.75 17.54 -3.69
C ALA A 36 21.25 17.33 -3.36
N ALA A 37 20.67 18.15 -2.48
CA ALA A 37 19.27 18.10 -2.09
C ALA A 37 18.29 18.65 -3.16
N THR A 38 18.74 19.55 -4.03
CA THR A 38 17.86 20.22 -5.02
C THR A 38 17.65 19.42 -6.30
N CYS A 39 18.50 18.44 -6.58
CA CYS A 39 18.40 17.65 -7.82
C CYS A 39 17.27 16.59 -7.78
N LEU A 40 16.84 16.17 -6.58
CA LEU A 40 15.74 15.22 -6.39
C LEU A 40 14.35 15.88 -6.46
N SER A 41 14.21 17.16 -6.07
CA SER A 41 12.91 17.85 -6.12
C SER A 41 12.45 18.18 -7.54
N THR A 42 13.38 18.43 -8.45
CA THR A 42 13.06 18.89 -9.82
C THR A 42 12.58 17.75 -10.71
N SER A 43 13.07 16.52 -10.51
CA SER A 43 12.53 15.32 -11.17
C SER A 43 11.11 14.98 -10.70
N ILE A 44 10.75 15.39 -9.49
CA ILE A 44 9.42 15.16 -8.91
C ILE A 44 8.37 16.10 -9.54
N CYS A 45 8.70 17.37 -9.78
CA CYS A 45 7.79 18.29 -10.46
C CYS A 45 7.42 17.82 -11.88
N LEU A 46 8.35 17.19 -12.61
CA LEU A 46 8.09 16.67 -13.96
C LEU A 46 7.21 15.41 -13.95
N LEU A 47 7.30 14.57 -12.92
CA LEU A 47 6.41 13.42 -12.77
C LEU A 47 4.99 13.85 -12.35
N VAL A 48 4.81 14.89 -11.55
CA VAL A 48 3.45 15.35 -11.19
C VAL A 48 2.75 16.06 -12.36
N ASP A 49 3.49 16.74 -13.25
CA ASP A 49 2.93 17.32 -14.48
C ASP A 49 2.69 16.28 -15.60
N GLU A 50 3.54 15.25 -15.74
CA GLU A 50 3.26 14.12 -16.65
C GLU A 50 2.04 13.29 -16.19
N TYR A 51 1.82 13.20 -14.88
CA TYR A 51 0.70 12.48 -14.27
C TYR A 51 -0.41 13.45 -13.86
N ASN A 52 -0.90 14.24 -14.84
CA ASN A 52 -2.16 14.99 -14.75
C ASN A 52 -3.36 14.02 -14.77
N LEU A 53 -3.32 13.02 -13.89
CA LEU A 53 -4.22 11.89 -13.77
C LEU A 53 -5.68 12.30 -13.53
N PRO A 54 -5.99 13.38 -12.77
CA PRO A 54 -7.37 13.86 -12.68
C PRO A 54 -7.94 14.25 -14.04
N ASN A 55 -7.15 14.88 -14.93
CA ASN A 55 -7.56 15.25 -16.28
C ASN A 55 -7.55 14.06 -17.26
N GLN A 56 -6.66 13.09 -17.09
CA GLN A 56 -6.60 11.89 -17.94
C GLN A 56 -7.73 10.90 -17.61
N LEU A 57 -8.01 10.66 -16.31
CA LEU A 57 -9.12 9.81 -15.84
C LEU A 57 -10.50 10.37 -16.20
N THR A 58 -10.65 11.69 -16.32
CA THR A 58 -11.91 12.32 -16.73
C THR A 58 -12.06 12.46 -18.26
N LYS A 59 -10.96 12.51 -19.03
CA LYS A 59 -11.00 12.67 -20.49
C LYS A 59 -10.95 11.36 -21.26
N MET A 60 -10.38 10.31 -20.69
CA MET A 60 -10.36 8.98 -21.30
C MET A 60 -11.46 8.15 -20.67
N ALA A 61 -12.41 7.65 -21.47
CA ALA A 61 -13.28 6.56 -21.08
C ALA A 61 -12.42 5.29 -20.94
N LEU A 62 -11.63 5.22 -19.86
CA LEU A 62 -10.77 4.07 -19.60
C LEU A 62 -11.67 2.87 -19.30
N PRO A 63 -11.41 1.71 -19.93
CA PRO A 63 -12.20 0.53 -19.67
C PRO A 63 -12.02 0.10 -18.21
N THR A 64 -13.11 -0.27 -17.56
CA THR A 64 -13.04 -0.98 -16.28
C THR A 64 -12.51 -2.38 -16.53
N LEU A 65 -11.56 -2.83 -15.71
CA LEU A 65 -10.97 -4.15 -15.82
C LEU A 65 -11.85 -5.20 -15.15
N SER A 66 -11.91 -6.41 -15.72
CA SER A 66 -12.54 -7.54 -15.04
C SER A 66 -11.66 -8.05 -13.89
N LYS A 67 -12.23 -8.88 -13.00
CA LYS A 67 -11.45 -9.62 -11.98
C LYS A 67 -10.28 -10.38 -12.61
N ALA A 68 -10.52 -11.05 -13.74
CA ALA A 68 -9.51 -11.84 -14.43
C ALA A 68 -8.39 -10.95 -14.99
N ASP A 69 -8.72 -9.78 -15.53
CA ASP A 69 -7.73 -8.82 -16.04
C ASP A 69 -6.87 -8.25 -14.90
N LEU A 70 -7.48 -7.92 -13.75
CA LEU A 70 -6.75 -7.48 -12.56
C LEU A 70 -5.79 -8.58 -12.05
N ILE A 71 -6.24 -9.83 -12.04
CA ILE A 71 -5.39 -10.97 -11.66
C ILE A 71 -4.21 -11.10 -12.63
N ALA A 72 -4.47 -11.14 -13.94
CA ALA A 72 -3.43 -11.28 -14.95
C ALA A 72 -2.42 -10.12 -14.88
N LEU A 73 -2.90 -8.89 -14.69
CA LEU A 73 -2.03 -7.72 -14.55
C LEU A 73 -1.17 -7.80 -13.28
N SER A 74 -1.73 -8.28 -12.17
CA SER A 74 -1.01 -8.47 -10.90
C SER A 74 0.08 -9.55 -10.95
N GLU A 75 0.07 -10.41 -11.96
CA GLU A 75 1.06 -11.46 -12.19
C GLU A 75 2.21 -11.01 -13.10
N THR A 76 2.18 -9.74 -13.55
CA THR A 76 3.31 -9.15 -14.29
C THR A 76 4.58 -9.21 -13.45
N ASP A 77 5.63 -9.78 -14.05
CA ASP A 77 6.93 -9.93 -13.42
C ASP A 77 7.42 -8.58 -12.84
N VAL A 78 8.03 -8.63 -11.66
CA VAL A 78 8.48 -7.41 -10.99
C VAL A 78 9.62 -6.76 -11.77
N THR A 79 10.40 -7.44 -12.60
CA THR A 79 11.47 -6.84 -13.40
C THR A 79 10.92 -6.05 -14.58
N GLN A 80 9.67 -6.29 -14.98
CA GLN A 80 9.01 -5.61 -16.10
C GLN A 80 8.07 -4.52 -15.58
N PRO A 81 8.23 -3.25 -16.01
CA PRO A 81 7.24 -2.22 -15.73
C PRO A 81 5.88 -2.58 -16.33
N ILE A 82 4.80 -2.37 -15.57
CA ILE A 82 3.44 -2.46 -16.12
C ILE A 82 3.20 -1.24 -17.03
N PRO A 83 2.63 -1.41 -18.24
CA PRO A 83 2.29 -0.29 -19.12
C PRO A 83 1.38 0.73 -18.42
N LYS A 84 1.64 2.03 -18.65
CA LYS A 84 0.95 3.14 -17.98
C LYS A 84 -0.58 3.07 -18.18
N GLU A 85 -1.02 2.73 -19.38
CA GLU A 85 -2.44 2.62 -19.73
C GLU A 85 -3.14 1.52 -18.92
N SER A 86 -2.47 0.39 -18.72
CA SER A 86 -2.97 -0.72 -17.91
C SER A 86 -3.05 -0.35 -16.43
N ILE A 87 -2.06 0.40 -15.91
CA ILE A 87 -2.10 0.93 -14.54
C ILE A 87 -3.30 1.86 -14.39
N PHE A 88 -3.51 2.80 -15.31
CA PHE A 88 -4.61 3.76 -15.21
C PHE A 88 -5.98 3.10 -15.30
N ALA A 89 -6.15 2.11 -16.19
CA ALA A 89 -7.37 1.31 -16.24
C ALA A 89 -7.60 0.55 -14.92
N ALA A 90 -6.56 -0.05 -14.34
CA ALA A 90 -6.65 -0.74 -13.06
C ALA A 90 -7.00 0.21 -11.90
N LEU A 91 -6.37 1.39 -11.82
CA LEU A 91 -6.63 2.37 -10.77
C LEU A 91 -8.01 3.04 -10.88
N ALA A 92 -8.62 3.02 -12.06
CA ALA A 92 -10.01 3.43 -12.28
C ALA A 92 -11.02 2.30 -11.97
N THR A 93 -10.56 1.10 -11.64
CA THR A 93 -11.39 -0.07 -11.41
C THR A 93 -11.41 -0.43 -9.92
N PRO A 94 -12.58 -0.64 -9.30
CA PRO A 94 -12.66 -1.20 -7.95
C PRO A 94 -11.86 -2.51 -7.85
N PRO A 95 -11.14 -2.76 -6.75
CA PRO A 95 -11.19 -2.05 -5.46
C PRO A 95 -10.30 -0.79 -5.37
N PHE A 96 -9.56 -0.43 -6.42
CA PHE A 96 -8.64 0.69 -6.37
C PHE A 96 -9.35 2.02 -6.28
N LEU A 97 -8.73 2.95 -5.55
CA LEU A 97 -9.14 4.33 -5.42
C LEU A 97 -7.98 5.22 -5.79
N TYR A 98 -8.24 6.19 -6.69
CA TYR A 98 -7.27 7.25 -6.93
C TYR A 98 -7.48 8.40 -5.96
N ILE A 99 -6.45 8.69 -5.16
CA ILE A 99 -6.37 9.86 -4.30
C ILE A 99 -4.99 10.51 -4.55
N PRO A 100 -4.92 11.80 -4.93
CA PRO A 100 -3.65 12.45 -5.24
C PRO A 100 -2.61 12.30 -4.13
N GLY A 101 -1.37 11.94 -4.50
CA GLY A 101 -0.28 11.72 -3.54
C GLY A 101 -0.40 10.48 -2.66
N THR A 102 -1.36 9.59 -2.96
CA THR A 102 -1.42 8.23 -2.44
C THR A 102 -1.18 7.23 -3.56
N PHE A 103 -0.91 5.99 -3.20
CA PHE A 103 -0.77 4.88 -4.14
C PHE A 103 -1.14 3.59 -3.41
N ASN A 104 -1.41 2.54 -4.18
CA ASN A 104 -1.85 1.25 -3.63
C ASN A 104 -3.11 1.36 -2.73
N THR A 105 -3.91 2.40 -2.94
CA THR A 105 -5.10 2.72 -2.15
C THR A 105 -6.30 1.90 -2.61
N ARG A 106 -6.97 1.22 -1.67
CA ARG A 106 -8.13 0.37 -1.96
C ARG A 106 -9.18 0.45 -0.85
N ASP A 107 -10.45 0.31 -1.25
CA ASP A 107 -11.53 -0.09 -0.35
C ASP A 107 -11.62 -1.62 -0.33
N LEU A 108 -11.37 -2.23 0.83
CA LEU A 108 -11.42 -3.69 0.96
C LEU A 108 -12.83 -4.26 0.84
N GLY A 109 -13.86 -3.44 1.01
CA GLY A 109 -15.25 -3.85 0.78
C GLY A 109 -15.65 -3.86 -0.70
N LEU A 110 -14.80 -3.34 -1.60
CA LEU A 110 -15.02 -3.37 -3.04
C LEU A 110 -14.19 -4.44 -3.77
N LEU A 111 -13.61 -5.39 -3.03
CA LEU A 111 -12.91 -6.52 -3.65
C LEU A 111 -13.87 -7.34 -4.52
N PRO A 112 -13.45 -7.76 -5.73
CA PRO A 112 -14.24 -8.62 -6.60
C PRO A 112 -14.18 -10.07 -6.07
N LEU A 113 -14.88 -10.36 -4.98
CA LEU A 113 -14.90 -11.67 -4.34
C LEU A 113 -15.50 -12.73 -5.29
N SER A 114 -14.96 -13.94 -5.28
CA SER A 114 -15.55 -15.06 -6.01
C SER A 114 -16.93 -15.38 -5.43
N SER A 115 -17.94 -15.57 -6.27
CA SER A 115 -19.31 -15.88 -5.84
C SER A 115 -19.42 -17.34 -5.36
N SER A 116 -18.93 -17.62 -4.16
CA SER A 116 -19.18 -18.82 -3.35
C SER A 116 -18.38 -18.65 -2.05
N SER A 117 -18.93 -18.64 -0.85
CA SER A 117 -20.03 -19.47 -0.37
C SER A 117 -20.79 -18.68 0.68
N SER A 118 -22.12 -18.64 0.58
CA SER A 118 -22.93 -18.58 1.78
C SER A 118 -22.44 -19.73 2.68
N SER A 119 -21.63 -19.40 3.69
CA SER A 119 -21.59 -20.23 4.89
C SER A 119 -23.05 -20.54 5.22
N GLY A 120 -23.38 -21.82 5.45
CA GLY A 120 -24.75 -22.39 5.39
C GLY A 120 -25.81 -21.80 6.34
N LYS A 121 -25.67 -20.55 6.74
CA LYS A 121 -26.52 -19.72 7.60
C LYS A 121 -26.80 -18.32 7.01
N GLY A 122 -26.65 -18.09 5.71
CA GLY A 122 -27.00 -16.79 5.10
C GLY A 122 -26.17 -15.59 5.59
N ARG A 123 -24.99 -15.84 6.19
CA ARG A 123 -24.07 -14.81 6.67
C ARG A 123 -23.48 -14.09 5.45
N LYS A 124 -23.37 -12.75 5.50
CA LYS A 124 -22.69 -12.00 4.43
C LYS A 124 -21.22 -12.45 4.38
N VAL A 125 -20.53 -12.27 3.27
CA VAL A 125 -19.09 -12.53 3.15
C VAL A 125 -18.44 -11.29 2.60
N GLY A 126 -17.29 -10.91 3.18
CA GLY A 126 -16.57 -9.70 2.80
C GLY A 126 -16.81 -8.53 3.73
N ILE A 127 -15.96 -7.52 3.59
CA ILE A 127 -16.08 -6.28 4.34
C ILE A 127 -17.15 -5.42 3.66
N ARG A 128 -17.97 -4.70 4.43
CA ARG A 128 -18.92 -3.73 3.89
C ARG A 128 -18.15 -2.59 3.20
N PRO A 129 -18.55 -2.15 2.00
CA PRO A 129 -17.94 -1.00 1.33
C PRO A 129 -17.90 0.23 2.24
N GLY A 130 -16.83 0.99 2.15
CA GLY A 130 -16.63 2.24 2.85
C GLY A 130 -16.30 2.13 4.33
N LEU A 131 -15.93 0.94 4.83
CA LEU A 131 -15.49 0.76 6.22
C LEU A 131 -13.98 0.63 6.35
N ILE A 132 -13.35 -0.24 5.56
CA ILE A 132 -11.93 -0.55 5.70
C ILE A 132 -11.19 -0.21 4.41
N TYR A 133 -10.27 0.73 4.52
CA TYR A 133 -9.37 1.15 3.46
C TYR A 133 -7.93 0.77 3.79
N ARG A 134 -7.17 0.45 2.74
CA ARG A 134 -5.71 0.27 2.83
C ARG A 134 -5.01 1.19 1.84
N SER A 135 -3.77 1.58 2.14
CA SER A 135 -2.97 2.45 1.27
C SER A 135 -1.47 2.19 1.45
N GLY A 136 -0.66 2.69 0.51
CA GLY A 136 0.74 3.06 0.77
C GLY A 136 0.85 4.36 1.57
N GLY A 137 2.09 4.79 1.84
CA GLY A 137 2.36 6.03 2.55
C GLY A 137 1.93 7.27 1.76
N PHE A 138 1.70 8.37 2.47
CA PHE A 138 1.40 9.66 1.85
C PHE A 138 2.69 10.30 1.38
N PHE A 139 2.76 10.69 0.10
CA PHE A 139 3.93 11.41 -0.44
C PHE A 139 3.56 12.87 -0.70
N PRO A 140 3.97 13.82 0.18
CA PRO A 140 3.72 15.25 -0.02
C PRO A 140 4.28 15.76 -1.35
N ASN A 141 5.51 15.34 -1.66
CA ASN A 141 6.15 15.66 -2.95
C ASN A 141 5.50 14.89 -4.12
N GLY A 142 4.76 13.82 -3.85
CA GLY A 142 3.97 13.07 -4.84
C GLY A 142 2.59 13.68 -5.14
N GLY A 143 2.34 14.93 -4.73
CA GLY A 143 1.08 15.62 -5.01
C GLY A 143 0.00 15.46 -3.94
N PHE A 144 0.34 14.99 -2.74
CA PHE A 144 -0.62 14.96 -1.63
C PHE A 144 -0.94 16.38 -1.17
N ASN A 145 -2.18 16.79 -1.35
CA ASN A 145 -2.63 18.18 -1.18
C ASN A 145 -3.99 18.26 -0.46
N ASP A 146 -4.54 19.46 -0.31
CA ASP A 146 -5.80 19.65 0.42
C ASP A 146 -7.03 18.99 -0.27
N ALA A 147 -6.98 18.78 -1.59
CA ALA A 147 -7.99 18.01 -2.29
C ALA A 147 -7.94 16.53 -1.89
N ALA A 148 -6.73 15.95 -1.76
CA ALA A 148 -6.54 14.60 -1.24
C ALA A 148 -7.05 14.45 0.20
N LYS A 149 -6.73 15.42 1.07
CA LYS A 149 -7.25 15.48 2.45
C LYS A 149 -8.79 15.53 2.47
N THR A 150 -9.37 16.37 1.63
CA THR A 150 -10.84 16.51 1.49
C THR A 150 -11.46 15.21 0.99
N GLN A 151 -10.85 14.54 0.02
CA GLN A 151 -11.32 13.24 -0.48
C GLN A 151 -11.28 12.17 0.63
N LEU A 152 -10.19 12.06 1.38
CA LEU A 152 -10.09 11.12 2.50
C LEU A 152 -11.14 11.40 3.59
N ALA A 153 -11.22 12.63 4.09
CA ALA A 153 -12.05 12.97 5.23
C ALA A 153 -13.55 13.10 4.88
N ASN A 154 -13.88 13.71 3.75
CA ASN A 154 -15.26 14.13 3.44
C ASN A 154 -15.94 13.21 2.43
N GLN A 155 -15.21 12.75 1.40
CA GLN A 155 -15.80 11.89 0.35
C GLN A 155 -15.79 10.42 0.77
N LEU A 156 -14.67 9.92 1.29
CA LEU A 156 -14.54 8.56 1.82
C LEU A 156 -14.98 8.45 3.29
N GLY A 157 -15.11 9.57 3.99
CA GLY A 157 -15.57 9.59 5.37
C GLY A 157 -14.59 8.99 6.37
N ILE A 158 -13.30 8.88 6.03
CA ILE A 158 -12.26 8.32 6.91
C ILE A 158 -12.21 9.12 8.21
N LYS A 159 -12.20 8.41 9.33
CA LYS A 159 -12.11 9.00 10.68
C LYS A 159 -10.86 8.59 11.43
N LYS A 160 -10.28 7.44 11.09
CA LYS A 160 -9.07 6.91 11.74
C LYS A 160 -8.07 6.48 10.70
N ILE A 161 -6.82 6.89 10.87
CA ILE A 161 -5.67 6.39 10.11
C ILE A 161 -4.78 5.63 11.07
N PHE A 162 -4.47 4.37 10.77
CA PHE A 162 -3.50 3.57 11.51
C PHE A 162 -2.20 3.48 10.70
N ASP A 163 -1.14 4.07 11.22
CA ASP A 163 0.20 4.02 10.65
C ASP A 163 0.95 2.81 11.21
N ILE A 164 1.28 1.86 10.33
CA ILE A 164 1.99 0.61 10.66
C ILE A 164 3.46 0.71 10.19
N ARG A 165 4.01 1.92 10.10
CA ARG A 165 5.44 2.12 9.81
C ARG A 165 6.29 2.00 11.07
N SER A 166 7.56 1.64 10.87
CA SER A 166 8.57 1.66 11.93
C SER A 166 8.81 3.08 12.43
N VAL A 167 9.42 3.24 13.61
CA VAL A 167 9.87 4.54 14.14
C VAL A 167 10.66 5.32 13.09
N ARG A 168 11.65 4.70 12.44
CA ARG A 168 12.49 5.37 11.44
C ARG A 168 11.68 5.89 10.25
N GLU A 169 10.78 5.07 9.71
CA GLU A 169 9.95 5.45 8.58
C GLU A 169 8.95 6.56 8.95
N HIS A 170 8.31 6.46 10.12
CA HIS A 170 7.39 7.47 10.63
C HIS A 170 8.10 8.80 10.90
N SER A 171 9.24 8.79 11.61
CA SER A 171 9.98 10.01 11.93
C SER A 171 10.58 10.69 10.69
N HIS A 172 10.94 9.93 9.66
CA HIS A 172 11.50 10.50 8.42
C HIS A 172 10.44 11.13 7.53
N ALA A 173 9.22 10.61 7.55
CA ALA A 173 8.12 11.08 6.72
C ALA A 173 6.79 10.98 7.49
N PRO A 174 6.53 11.88 8.47
CA PRO A 174 5.33 11.82 9.29
C PRO A 174 4.07 12.01 8.45
N ASP A 175 2.97 11.40 8.89
CA ASP A 175 1.68 11.56 8.21
C ASP A 175 1.19 13.00 8.27
N PRO A 176 0.51 13.47 7.20
CA PRO A 176 -0.10 14.78 7.20
C PRO A 176 -1.26 14.84 8.21
N GLU A 177 -1.44 16.01 8.81
CA GLU A 177 -2.63 16.27 9.61
C GLU A 177 -3.85 16.50 8.70
N ILE A 178 -4.95 15.80 8.99
CA ILE A 178 -6.20 15.88 8.23
C ILE A 178 -7.32 16.23 9.21
N ALA A 179 -7.99 17.35 8.99
CA ALA A 179 -9.02 17.84 9.88
C ALA A 179 -10.15 16.80 10.07
N GLY A 180 -10.47 16.49 11.33
CA GLY A 180 -11.51 15.51 11.67
C GLY A 180 -11.11 14.04 11.49
N VAL A 181 -9.84 13.76 11.21
CA VAL A 181 -9.27 12.40 11.12
C VAL A 181 -8.23 12.22 12.20
N LYS A 182 -8.34 11.14 12.98
CA LYS A 182 -7.39 10.83 14.04
C LYS A 182 -6.32 9.86 13.53
N ASN A 183 -5.05 10.26 13.64
CA ASN A 183 -3.91 9.41 13.35
C ASN A 183 -3.54 8.58 14.59
N TYR A 184 -3.37 7.27 14.39
CA TYR A 184 -2.91 6.32 15.38
C TYR A 184 -1.58 5.75 14.90
N TRP A 185 -0.51 6.14 15.58
CA TRP A 185 0.79 5.52 15.46
C TRP A 185 1.22 5.07 16.85
N ILE A 186 1.49 3.77 16.99
CA ILE A 186 1.98 3.18 18.23
C ILE A 186 3.36 2.65 17.93
N ALA A 187 4.37 3.16 18.63
CA ALA A 187 5.74 2.71 18.50
C ALA A 187 5.81 1.24 18.92
N ALA A 188 6.06 0.37 17.95
CA ALA A 188 6.27 -1.05 18.23
C ALA A 188 7.69 -1.26 18.76
N GLU A 189 7.86 -1.93 19.91
CA GLU A 189 9.20 -2.23 20.47
C GLU A 189 10.08 -3.01 19.46
N ALA A 190 9.47 -3.89 18.65
CA ALA A 190 10.15 -4.61 17.58
C ALA A 190 10.67 -3.71 16.44
N THR A 191 10.29 -2.42 16.41
CA THR A 191 10.71 -1.45 15.40
C THR A 191 11.90 -0.59 15.82
N GLU A 192 12.33 -0.69 17.09
CA GLU A 192 13.58 -0.05 17.56
C GLU A 192 14.82 -0.87 17.16
N LYS A 193 14.70 -2.20 17.11
CA LYS A 193 15.69 -3.07 16.50
C LYS A 193 15.40 -3.10 15.00
N GLU A 194 16.29 -2.55 14.18
CA GLU A 194 16.13 -2.57 12.73
C GLU A 194 15.80 -4.01 12.28
N ALA A 195 14.57 -4.25 11.85
CA ALA A 195 14.22 -5.47 11.14
C ALA A 195 14.89 -5.39 9.77
N THR A 196 16.20 -5.62 9.75
CA THR A 196 16.98 -5.69 8.52
C THR A 196 16.52 -6.94 7.77
N VAL A 197 16.05 -6.73 6.55
CA VAL A 197 15.67 -7.82 5.68
C VAL A 197 16.96 -8.55 5.30
N ASN A 198 17.07 -9.82 5.69
CA ASN A 198 18.23 -10.63 5.32
C ASN A 198 17.99 -11.31 3.98
N LEU A 199 18.69 -10.87 2.93
CA LEU A 199 18.59 -11.46 1.59
C LEU A 199 18.88 -12.96 1.55
N ALA A 200 19.66 -13.49 2.50
CA ALA A 200 19.92 -14.92 2.60
C ALA A 200 18.63 -15.75 2.84
N ASP A 201 17.60 -15.15 3.45
CA ASP A 201 16.31 -15.80 3.66
C ASP A 201 15.49 -15.94 2.35
N PHE A 202 15.91 -15.25 1.28
CA PHE A 202 15.23 -15.20 -0.02
C PHE A 202 15.99 -15.95 -1.13
N LEU A 203 17.08 -16.66 -0.81
CA LEU A 203 17.90 -17.37 -1.80
C LEU A 203 17.25 -18.66 -2.31
N GLU A 204 16.50 -19.34 -1.46
CA GLU A 204 15.91 -20.66 -1.77
C GLU A 204 14.49 -20.52 -2.31
N GLY A 205 14.12 -21.43 -3.22
CA GLY A 205 12.78 -21.49 -3.79
C GLY A 205 12.34 -20.16 -4.42
N LYS A 206 11.12 -19.75 -4.10
CA LYS A 206 10.54 -18.46 -4.48
C LYS A 206 10.76 -17.38 -3.40
N GLY A 207 11.56 -17.65 -2.38
CA GLY A 207 11.77 -16.78 -1.22
C GLY A 207 10.74 -16.98 -0.09
N GLU A 208 10.04 -18.12 -0.07
CA GLU A 208 8.96 -18.40 0.87
C GLU A 208 9.43 -18.27 2.33
N ARG A 209 10.65 -18.74 2.64
CA ARG A 209 11.24 -18.64 3.99
C ARG A 209 11.36 -17.19 4.45
N GLY A 210 11.86 -16.31 3.59
CA GLY A 210 11.99 -14.88 3.86
C GLY A 210 10.65 -14.20 4.08
N TYR A 211 9.65 -14.48 3.24
CA TYR A 211 8.30 -13.94 3.42
C TYR A 211 7.61 -14.45 4.68
N VAL A 212 7.69 -15.76 4.97
CA VAL A 212 7.14 -16.35 6.19
C VAL A 212 7.76 -15.66 7.41
N LYS A 213 9.10 -15.56 7.46
CA LYS A 213 9.79 -14.90 8.57
C LYS A 213 9.34 -13.45 8.71
N MET A 214 9.40 -12.67 7.63
CA MET A 214 9.06 -11.25 7.62
C MET A 214 7.61 -11.01 8.05
N TYR A 215 6.65 -11.77 7.55
CA TYR A 215 5.23 -11.58 7.86
C TYR A 215 4.85 -12.10 9.26
N MET A 216 5.51 -13.16 9.75
CA MET A 216 5.36 -13.57 11.15
C MET A 216 5.97 -12.54 12.11
N ASP A 217 7.07 -11.88 11.72
CA ASP A 217 7.66 -10.78 12.49
C ASP A 217 6.73 -9.56 12.52
N VAL A 218 5.91 -9.33 11.48
CA VAL A 218 4.84 -8.31 11.53
C VAL A 218 3.82 -8.65 12.63
N LEU A 219 3.35 -9.90 12.68
CA LEU A 219 2.36 -10.30 13.69
C LEU A 219 2.89 -10.19 15.11
N ARG A 220 4.17 -10.49 15.36
CA ARG A 220 4.79 -10.36 16.68
C ARG A 220 5.16 -8.92 17.04
N GLY A 221 5.55 -8.14 16.03
CA GLY A 221 6.09 -6.81 16.25
C GLY A 221 5.03 -5.72 16.35
N TYR A 222 3.86 -5.91 15.74
CA TYR A 222 2.84 -4.87 15.60
C TYR A 222 1.53 -5.21 16.35
N GLU A 223 1.62 -6.05 17.38
CA GLU A 223 0.48 -6.51 18.18
C GLU A 223 -0.36 -5.34 18.72
N GLU A 224 0.29 -4.30 19.26
CA GLU A 224 -0.41 -3.17 19.87
C GLU A 224 -1.25 -2.37 18.87
N VAL A 225 -0.68 -2.02 17.70
CA VAL A 225 -1.40 -1.26 16.67
C VAL A 225 -2.47 -2.10 15.99
N ILE A 226 -2.24 -3.40 15.78
CA ILE A 226 -3.24 -4.32 15.25
C ILE A 226 -4.39 -4.47 16.25
N GLY A 227 -4.08 -4.67 17.53
CA GLY A 227 -5.06 -4.76 18.60
C GLY A 227 -5.87 -3.47 18.77
N ALA A 228 -5.22 -2.30 18.66
CA ALA A 228 -5.89 -1.01 18.70
C ALA A 228 -6.87 -0.84 17.52
N LEU A 229 -6.49 -1.27 16.31
CA LEU A 229 -7.37 -1.26 15.15
C LEU A 229 -8.60 -2.15 15.40
N LEU A 230 -8.40 -3.39 15.83
CA LEU A 230 -9.51 -4.33 16.10
C LEU A 230 -10.44 -3.83 17.22
N ARG A 231 -9.87 -3.29 18.31
CA ARG A 231 -10.66 -2.68 19.40
C ARG A 231 -11.42 -1.44 18.94
N SER A 232 -10.90 -0.68 17.97
CA SER A 232 -11.63 0.45 17.42
C SER A 232 -12.89 0.06 16.64
N LEU A 233 -12.93 -1.17 16.09
CA LEU A 233 -14.13 -1.74 15.47
C LEU A 233 -15.15 -2.19 16.52
N LEU A 234 -14.69 -2.64 17.69
CA LEU A 234 -15.55 -3.02 18.81
C LEU A 234 -16.23 -1.82 19.47
N ALA A 235 -15.50 -0.72 19.69
CA ALA A 235 -16.04 0.47 20.35
C ALA A 235 -17.31 1.01 19.69
N ALA A 236 -17.39 0.95 18.35
CA ALA A 236 -18.59 1.35 17.62
C ALA A 236 -19.81 0.48 17.94
N SER A 237 -19.61 -0.81 18.19
CA SER A 237 -20.68 -1.76 18.48
C SER A 237 -21.29 -1.62 19.88
N GLU A 238 -20.51 -1.09 20.84
CA GLU A 238 -20.95 -0.95 22.23
C GLU A 238 -21.84 0.29 22.42
N ASP A 239 -21.52 1.39 21.74
CA ASP A 239 -22.23 2.67 21.87
C ASP A 239 -23.42 2.84 20.91
N HIS A 240 -23.84 1.78 20.21
CA HIS A 240 -24.85 1.84 19.12
C HIS A 240 -24.50 2.87 18.02
N GLN A 241 -23.21 3.19 17.90
CA GLN A 241 -22.71 4.11 16.89
C GLN A 241 -22.40 3.35 15.60
N LYS A 242 -22.48 4.05 14.46
CA LYS A 242 -22.03 3.46 13.21
C LYS A 242 -20.51 3.26 13.27
N PRO A 243 -19.97 2.13 12.79
CA PRO A 243 -18.53 1.93 12.74
C PRO A 243 -17.89 3.00 11.86
N GLU A 244 -16.89 3.66 12.44
CA GLU A 244 -16.15 4.72 11.80
C GLU A 244 -15.22 4.14 10.71
N PRO A 245 -15.17 4.73 9.50
CA PRO A 245 -14.28 4.27 8.45
C PRO A 245 -12.80 4.43 8.82
N ILE A 246 -12.02 3.38 8.56
CA ILE A 246 -10.61 3.25 8.93
C ILE A 246 -9.77 3.14 7.66
N LEU A 247 -8.68 3.90 7.59
CA LEU A 247 -7.57 3.64 6.68
C LEU A 247 -6.37 3.13 7.47
N PHE A 248 -5.65 2.15 6.94
CA PHE A 248 -4.36 1.76 7.49
C PHE A 248 -3.32 1.61 6.40
N HIS A 249 -2.07 1.94 6.70
CA HIS A 249 -1.00 1.92 5.72
C HIS A 249 0.34 1.56 6.35
N CYS A 250 1.31 1.32 5.47
CA CYS A 250 2.73 1.33 5.81
C CYS A 250 3.45 2.13 4.71
N THR A 251 4.75 1.92 4.49
CA THR A 251 5.45 2.60 3.39
C THR A 251 4.89 2.22 2.02
N ALA A 252 4.92 0.93 1.65
CA ALA A 252 4.43 0.47 0.34
C ALA A 252 2.92 0.15 0.31
N GLY A 253 2.29 0.01 1.48
CA GLY A 253 0.92 -0.50 1.58
C GLY A 253 0.80 -1.98 1.17
N ARG A 254 1.92 -2.70 1.13
CA ARG A 254 2.04 -4.06 0.58
C ARG A 254 2.23 -5.11 1.66
N ASP A 255 3.28 -4.98 2.47
CA ASP A 255 3.76 -6.03 3.38
C ASP A 255 3.03 -6.01 4.73
N ARG A 256 3.37 -5.07 5.63
CA ARG A 256 2.66 -4.91 6.93
C ARG A 256 1.16 -4.68 6.76
N THR A 257 0.80 -3.79 5.85
CA THR A 257 -0.59 -3.56 5.43
C THR A 257 -1.22 -4.82 4.83
N GLY A 258 -0.49 -5.62 4.06
CA GLY A 258 -1.00 -6.89 3.52
C GLY A 258 -1.35 -7.89 4.61
N VAL A 259 -0.48 -8.04 5.61
CA VAL A 259 -0.74 -8.92 6.78
C VAL A 259 -2.01 -8.48 7.51
N VAL A 260 -2.17 -7.19 7.80
CA VAL A 260 -3.36 -6.66 8.47
C VAL A 260 -4.63 -6.79 7.62
N ALA A 261 -4.54 -6.53 6.30
CA ALA A 261 -5.65 -6.74 5.39
C ALA A 261 -6.08 -8.21 5.34
N GLY A 262 -5.11 -9.14 5.27
CA GLY A 262 -5.37 -10.57 5.28
C GLY A 262 -6.07 -11.05 6.55
N LEU A 263 -5.67 -10.53 7.70
CA LEU A 263 -6.36 -10.74 8.97
C LEU A 263 -7.81 -10.25 8.91
N LEU A 264 -8.05 -8.99 8.53
CA LEU A 264 -9.39 -8.38 8.51
C LEU A 264 -10.33 -9.08 7.53
N LEU A 265 -9.85 -9.38 6.32
CA LEU A 265 -10.62 -10.12 5.30
C LEU A 265 -10.97 -11.53 5.78
N SER A 266 -10.03 -12.21 6.44
CA SER A 266 -10.28 -13.55 6.99
C SER A 266 -11.34 -13.52 8.11
N LEU A 267 -11.29 -12.53 9.02
CA LEU A 267 -12.33 -12.33 10.05
C LEU A 267 -13.71 -11.95 9.45
N ALA A 268 -13.72 -11.34 8.26
CA ALA A 268 -14.92 -11.08 7.48
C ALA A 268 -15.43 -12.31 6.69
N GLY A 269 -14.76 -13.46 6.82
CA GLY A 269 -15.13 -14.72 6.18
C GLY A 269 -14.73 -14.84 4.71
N VAL A 270 -13.84 -13.97 4.22
CA VAL A 270 -13.34 -14.02 2.83
C VAL A 270 -12.48 -15.26 2.61
N SER A 271 -12.60 -15.86 1.43
CA SER A 271 -11.84 -17.06 1.04
C SER A 271 -10.33 -16.79 1.02
N GLU A 272 -9.50 -17.80 1.30
CA GLU A 272 -8.03 -17.66 1.23
C GLU A 272 -7.54 -17.23 -0.16
N GLU A 273 -8.23 -17.66 -1.22
CA GLU A 273 -7.93 -17.28 -2.60
C GLU A 273 -8.19 -15.79 -2.85
N ASP A 274 -9.31 -15.26 -2.37
CA ASP A 274 -9.63 -13.84 -2.53
C ASP A 274 -8.77 -12.94 -1.62
N VAL A 275 -8.38 -13.43 -0.43
CA VAL A 275 -7.39 -12.77 0.43
C VAL A 275 -6.03 -12.68 -0.27
N GLU A 276 -5.57 -13.78 -0.88
CA GLU A 276 -4.35 -13.81 -1.67
C GLU A 276 -4.42 -12.86 -2.87
N MET A 277 -5.58 -12.81 -3.56
CA MET A 277 -5.80 -11.88 -4.66
C MET A 277 -5.60 -10.43 -4.19
N ASP A 278 -6.21 -10.00 -3.09
CA ASP A 278 -5.99 -8.64 -2.56
C ASP A 278 -4.50 -8.36 -2.28
N TRP A 279 -3.78 -9.33 -1.73
CA TRP A 279 -2.34 -9.19 -1.53
C TRP A 279 -1.60 -8.99 -2.87
N MET A 280 -1.89 -9.83 -3.88
CA MET A 280 -1.32 -9.73 -5.23
C MET A 280 -1.62 -8.41 -5.94
N LEU A 281 -2.81 -7.82 -5.75
CA LEU A 281 -3.17 -6.50 -6.31
C LEU A 281 -2.19 -5.40 -5.90
N SER A 282 -1.42 -5.59 -4.83
CA SER A 282 -0.36 -4.66 -4.46
C SER A 282 0.70 -4.53 -5.56
N ARG A 283 0.94 -5.54 -6.41
CA ARG A 283 1.84 -5.45 -7.57
C ARG A 283 1.47 -4.29 -8.49
N ILE A 284 0.17 -4.10 -8.73
CA ILE A 284 -0.37 -3.01 -9.56
C ILE A 284 -0.30 -1.70 -8.78
N GLY A 285 -0.81 -1.71 -7.55
CA GLY A 285 -0.94 -0.50 -6.73
C GLY A 285 0.38 0.17 -6.37
N THR A 286 1.47 -0.60 -6.24
CA THR A 286 2.81 -0.08 -5.95
C THR A 286 3.54 0.45 -7.18
N GLU A 287 3.04 0.20 -8.39
CA GLU A 287 3.77 0.53 -9.62
C GLU A 287 3.93 2.03 -9.84
N LEU A 288 3.00 2.85 -9.34
CA LEU A 288 3.13 4.31 -9.31
C LEU A 288 4.36 4.81 -8.54
N ALA A 289 4.85 4.02 -7.57
CA ALA A 289 5.99 4.35 -6.72
C ALA A 289 7.15 3.35 -6.90
N ARG A 290 7.21 2.67 -8.05
CA ARG A 290 8.12 1.54 -8.31
C ARG A 290 9.58 1.87 -7.99
N GLU A 291 10.12 2.94 -8.56
CA GLU A 291 11.53 3.29 -8.40
C GLU A 291 11.89 3.62 -6.95
N GLN A 292 11.02 4.36 -6.26
CA GLN A 292 11.19 4.72 -4.86
C GLN A 292 11.14 3.49 -3.96
N LEU A 293 10.22 2.57 -4.23
CA LEU A 293 10.06 1.34 -3.45
C LEU A 293 11.19 0.34 -3.70
N LEU A 294 11.69 0.24 -4.94
CA LEU A 294 12.89 -0.56 -5.22
C LEU A 294 14.11 0.02 -4.50
N GLY A 295 14.31 1.34 -4.54
CA GLY A 295 15.39 2.01 -3.80
C GLY A 295 15.27 1.83 -2.29
N PHE A 296 14.05 1.92 -1.75
CA PHE A 296 13.76 1.65 -0.34
C PHE A 296 14.09 0.20 0.04
N ALA A 297 13.66 -0.78 -0.75
CA ALA A 297 13.92 -2.19 -0.52
C ALA A 297 15.43 -2.50 -0.61
N MET A 298 16.14 -1.94 -1.60
CA MET A 298 17.59 -2.10 -1.73
C MET A 298 18.32 -1.61 -0.48
N LYS A 299 17.98 -0.40 -0.02
CA LYS A 299 18.57 0.18 1.19
C LYS A 299 18.25 -0.64 2.44
N GLY A 300 16.99 -1.07 2.60
CA GLY A 300 16.54 -1.84 3.76
C GLY A 300 17.13 -3.25 3.83
N ALA A 301 17.48 -3.83 2.68
CA ALA A 301 18.09 -5.16 2.58
C ALA A 301 19.62 -5.12 2.44
N GLY A 302 20.24 -3.93 2.41
CA GLY A 302 21.68 -3.78 2.14
C GLY A 302 22.12 -4.29 0.77
N ALA A 303 21.21 -4.30 -0.21
CA ALA A 303 21.47 -4.76 -1.57
C ALA A 303 22.38 -3.75 -2.31
N ARG A 304 23.33 -4.26 -3.09
CA ARG A 304 24.25 -3.42 -3.89
C ARG A 304 23.64 -3.01 -5.22
N SER A 305 22.82 -3.87 -5.79
CA SER A 305 22.08 -3.67 -7.04
C SER A 305 20.83 -4.57 -7.06
N VAL A 306 19.98 -4.42 -8.08
CA VAL A 306 18.78 -5.25 -8.24
C VAL A 306 19.10 -6.71 -8.54
N GLU A 307 20.32 -7.00 -9.01
CA GLU A 307 20.84 -8.34 -9.27
C GLU A 307 21.42 -9.01 -8.00
N SER A 308 21.38 -8.34 -6.84
CA SER A 308 21.87 -8.95 -5.59
C SER A 308 21.10 -10.26 -5.33
N PRO A 309 21.78 -11.37 -5.02
CA PRO A 309 21.13 -12.65 -4.80
C PRO A 309 19.99 -12.56 -3.76
N GLY A 310 18.82 -13.09 -4.10
CA GLY A 310 17.60 -13.03 -3.26
C GLY A 310 16.82 -11.72 -3.35
N PHE A 311 17.35 -10.66 -3.95
CA PHE A 311 16.67 -9.37 -4.04
C PHE A 311 15.43 -9.43 -4.94
N GLU A 312 15.51 -10.11 -6.08
CA GLU A 312 14.35 -10.33 -6.95
C GLU A 312 13.21 -11.04 -6.20
N ASN A 313 13.54 -12.10 -5.44
CA ASN A 313 12.58 -12.80 -4.60
C ASN A 313 11.97 -11.88 -3.53
N LEU A 314 12.75 -10.99 -2.90
CA LEU A 314 12.25 -10.03 -1.92
C LEU A 314 11.23 -9.03 -2.51
N VAL A 315 11.44 -8.58 -3.75
CA VAL A 315 10.58 -7.56 -4.35
C VAL A 315 9.42 -8.15 -5.15
N SER A 316 9.46 -9.44 -5.48
CA SER A 316 8.41 -10.16 -6.23
C SER A 316 7.28 -10.67 -5.36
N LEU A 317 6.04 -10.27 -5.66
CA LEU A 317 4.86 -10.89 -5.05
C LEU A 317 4.57 -12.24 -5.73
N LYS A 318 4.85 -13.34 -5.02
CA LYS A 318 4.60 -14.72 -5.48
C LYS A 318 3.58 -15.37 -4.56
N ARG A 319 2.47 -15.88 -5.12
CA ARG A 319 1.34 -16.47 -4.37
C ARG A 319 1.79 -17.53 -3.37
N GLU A 320 2.79 -18.32 -3.74
CA GLU A 320 3.35 -19.37 -2.89
C GLU A 320 3.90 -18.84 -1.57
N CYS A 321 4.49 -17.64 -1.58
CA CYS A 321 4.99 -16.97 -0.40
C CYS A 321 3.86 -16.58 0.56
N TRP A 322 2.76 -16.02 0.03
CA TRP A 322 1.56 -15.72 0.83
C TRP A 322 0.93 -16.99 1.40
N ARG A 323 0.76 -18.04 0.58
CA ARG A 323 0.24 -19.34 1.03
C ARG A 323 1.11 -19.96 2.10
N ALA A 324 2.44 -19.89 1.96
CA ALA A 324 3.38 -20.38 2.95
C ALA A 324 3.22 -19.63 4.29
N PHE A 325 3.10 -18.31 4.24
CA PHE A 325 2.81 -17.49 5.43
C PHE A 325 1.47 -17.87 6.09
N VAL A 326 0.38 -17.98 5.34
CA VAL A 326 -0.92 -18.36 5.90
C VAL A 326 -0.89 -19.77 6.52
N ARG A 327 -0.16 -20.72 5.91
CA ARG A 327 0.07 -22.04 6.52
C ARG A 327 0.81 -21.93 7.85
N GLU A 328 1.79 -21.03 7.95
CA GLU A 328 2.53 -20.81 9.20
C GLU A 328 1.65 -20.17 10.27
N VAL A 329 0.78 -19.20 9.91
CA VAL A 329 -0.21 -18.63 10.83
C VAL A 329 -1.14 -19.72 11.37
N LYS A 330 -1.63 -20.62 10.50
CA LYS A 330 -2.43 -21.78 10.91
C LYS A 330 -1.67 -22.70 11.86
N ARG A 331 -0.41 -23.01 11.56
CA ARG A 331 0.43 -23.91 12.34
C ARG A 331 0.77 -23.36 13.72
N VAL A 332 1.13 -22.08 13.79
CA VAL A 332 1.63 -21.44 15.03
C VAL A 332 0.48 -20.95 15.92
N TYR A 333 -0.55 -20.35 15.32
CA TYR A 333 -1.61 -19.71 16.08
C TYR A 333 -2.96 -20.44 16.02
N GLY A 334 -3.09 -21.51 15.23
CA GLY A 334 -4.40 -22.13 14.95
C GLY A 334 -5.23 -21.31 13.95
N GLY A 335 -4.61 -20.38 13.23
CA GLY A 335 -5.25 -19.50 12.25
C GLY A 335 -5.38 -18.06 12.75
N TRP A 336 -6.04 -17.22 11.95
CA TRP A 336 -6.20 -15.80 12.25
C TRP A 336 -6.97 -15.53 13.54
N GLU A 337 -8.05 -16.26 13.80
CA GLU A 337 -8.81 -16.14 15.04
C GLU A 337 -7.98 -16.56 16.26
N GLY A 338 -7.17 -17.61 16.12
CA GLY A 338 -6.30 -18.06 17.20
C GLY A 338 -5.17 -17.06 17.49
N TYR A 339 -4.66 -16.34 16.49
CA TYR A 339 -3.76 -15.20 16.71
C TYR A 339 -4.46 -14.08 17.49
N VAL A 340 -5.66 -13.70 17.07
CA VAL A 340 -6.42 -12.62 17.72
C VAL A 340 -6.78 -12.97 19.17
N ARG A 341 -7.13 -14.22 19.44
CA ARG A 341 -7.48 -14.69 20.79
C ARG A 341 -6.25 -14.89 21.68
N GLY A 342 -5.27 -15.63 21.16
CA GLY A 342 -4.11 -16.06 21.92
C GLY A 342 -3.07 -14.97 22.13
N VAL A 343 -2.89 -14.08 21.15
CA VAL A 343 -1.88 -13.01 21.19
C VAL A 343 -2.50 -11.67 21.56
N LEU A 344 -3.60 -11.27 20.90
CA LEU A 344 -4.20 -9.94 21.13
C LEU A 344 -5.17 -9.91 22.32
N GLY A 345 -5.46 -11.06 22.92
CA GLY A 345 -6.27 -11.21 24.13
C GLY A 345 -7.76 -10.95 23.93
N LEU A 346 -8.28 -10.95 22.69
CA LEU A 346 -9.70 -10.76 22.43
C LEU A 346 -10.47 -12.08 22.61
N SER A 347 -11.61 -12.01 23.26
CA SER A 347 -12.51 -13.16 23.46
C SER A 347 -13.14 -13.64 22.14
N GLU A 348 -13.66 -14.87 22.15
CA GLU A 348 -14.42 -15.43 21.02
C GLU A 348 -15.59 -14.53 20.63
N GLY A 349 -16.33 -14.00 21.61
CA GLY A 349 -17.45 -13.10 21.38
C GLY A 349 -17.02 -11.76 20.74
N GLU A 350 -15.83 -11.25 21.08
CA GLU A 350 -15.26 -10.06 20.44
C GLU A 350 -14.84 -10.32 19.01
N VAL A 351 -14.19 -11.46 18.73
CA VAL A 351 -13.83 -11.88 17.36
C VAL A 351 -15.08 -11.98 16.48
N ASP A 352 -16.13 -12.61 17.00
CA ASP A 352 -17.41 -12.73 16.30
C ASP A 352 -18.07 -11.38 16.04
N ARG A 353 -18.02 -10.47 17.02
CA ARG A 353 -18.51 -9.08 16.89
C ARG A 353 -17.72 -8.31 15.82
N ILE A 354 -16.39 -8.38 15.83
CA ILE A 354 -15.54 -7.76 14.81
C ILE A 354 -15.94 -8.23 13.42
N GLY A 355 -16.09 -9.55 13.24
CA GLY A 355 -16.56 -10.10 11.97
C GLY A 355 -17.91 -9.51 11.54
N ARG A 356 -18.88 -9.37 12.46
CA ARG A 356 -20.20 -8.78 12.16
C ARG A 356 -20.10 -7.32 11.77
N VAL A 357 -19.32 -6.53 12.51
CA VAL A 357 -19.05 -5.11 12.21
C VAL A 357 -18.45 -4.96 10.82
N LEU A 358 -17.46 -5.81 10.48
CA LEU A 358 -16.82 -5.82 9.16
C LEU A 358 -17.85 -6.10 8.06
N ARG A 359 -18.76 -7.05 8.25
CA ARG A 359 -19.81 -7.42 7.29
C ARG A 359 -21.01 -6.46 7.25
N GLY A 360 -21.11 -5.53 8.21
CA GLY A 360 -22.27 -4.65 8.37
C GLY A 360 -23.53 -5.41 8.80
N GLU A 361 -23.38 -6.29 9.79
CA GLU A 361 -24.43 -7.09 10.44
C GLU A 361 -24.80 -6.55 11.82
#